data_AF-A0A5N7BDJ1-F1
#
_entry.id   AF-A0A5N7BDJ1-F1
#
_cell.length_a   1.000
_cell.length_b   1.000
_cell.length_c   1.000
_cell.angle_alpha   90.00
_cell.angle_beta   90.00
_cell.angle_gamma   90.00
#
_symmetry.space_group_name_H-M   'P 1'
#
loop_
_entity.id
_entity.type
_entity.pdbx_description
1 polymer ?
#
loop_
_entity_poly.entity_id
_entity_poly.type
_entity_poly.pdbx_seq_one_letter_code
_entity_poly.pdbx_strand_id
1 'polypeptide(L)'
;MVKETLLLQYDAEQRIAANEGGFDLLAEMVKINDKIKKLESHRQGYLDIRQRAISTWVRDALNKDTERRKKEIRRLNQDVIHGGDMRSDAIVVTECYKKSSTEWQSFRTLYGLTPDNVNDLDQEKCCGSLQALDRAASILLKNTCIRLPTEAIGKKREDLVTMLLEKRYKEAEKMSSTFLCGNELSMAEE
;
A
#
# COMPACT_ATOMS: atom_id res chain seq x y z
N MET A 1 59.49 0.98 0.61
CA MET A 1 58.16 0.32 0.59
C MET A 1 57.76 0.09 2.03
N VAL A 2 57.00 1.01 2.64
CA VAL A 2 56.54 0.85 4.02
C VAL A 2 55.36 -0.13 3.96
N LYS A 3 55.52 -1.32 4.56
CA LYS A 3 54.38 -2.19 4.86
C LYS A 3 53.60 -1.46 5.94
N GLU A 4 52.46 -0.86 5.59
CA GLU A 4 51.45 -0.50 6.58
C GLU A 4 51.01 -1.79 7.26
N THR A 5 51.57 -2.04 8.43
CA THR A 5 51.11 -3.10 9.30
C THR A 5 49.74 -2.67 9.81
N LEU A 6 48.68 -3.13 9.13
CA LEU A 6 47.31 -2.96 9.61
C LEU A 6 47.20 -3.62 10.98
N LEU A 7 47.27 -2.80 12.02
CA LEU A 7 47.15 -3.23 13.41
C LEU A 7 45.72 -3.72 13.62
N LEU A 8 45.59 -5.04 13.79
CA LEU A 8 44.37 -5.67 14.26
C LEU A 8 44.10 -5.22 15.69
N GLN A 9 42.99 -4.54 15.89
CA GLN A 9 42.45 -4.23 17.21
C GLN A 9 41.35 -5.24 17.53
N TYR A 10 41.23 -5.61 18.81
CA TYR A 10 40.21 -6.54 19.27
C TYR A 10 39.18 -5.79 20.13
N ASP A 11 37.92 -5.85 19.73
CA ASP A 11 36.79 -5.35 20.52
C ASP A 11 36.21 -6.52 21.31
N ALA A 12 36.32 -6.44 22.65
CA ALA A 12 35.86 -7.48 23.56
C ALA A 12 34.33 -7.50 23.74
N GLU A 13 33.65 -6.36 23.53
CA GLU A 13 32.19 -6.27 23.62
C GLU A 13 31.54 -6.93 22.42
N GLN A 14 32.12 -6.72 21.23
CA GLN A 14 31.61 -7.29 19.98
C GLN A 14 32.26 -8.64 19.63
N ARG A 15 33.32 -9.03 20.35
CA ARG A 15 34.13 -10.25 20.14
C ARG A 15 34.69 -10.36 18.72
N ILE A 16 35.12 -9.23 18.15
CA ILE A 16 35.62 -9.14 16.77
C ILE A 16 37.04 -8.56 16.77
N ALA A 17 37.91 -9.15 15.95
CA ALA A 17 39.22 -8.58 15.62
C ALA A 17 39.17 -7.98 14.22
N ALA A 18 39.42 -6.69 14.10
CA ALA A 18 39.43 -5.97 12.83
C ALA A 18 40.50 -4.88 12.82
N ASN A 19 40.85 -4.37 11.64
CA ASN A 19 41.58 -3.10 11.55
C ASN A 19 40.59 -1.93 11.68
N GLU A 20 41.09 -0.70 11.76
CA GLU A 20 40.28 0.52 11.90
C GLU A 20 39.14 0.58 10.86
N GLY A 21 39.46 0.36 9.57
CA GLY A 21 38.44 0.34 8.52
C GLY A 21 37.39 -0.78 8.66
N GLY A 22 37.74 -1.91 9.28
CA GLY A 22 36.79 -2.98 9.58
C GLY A 22 35.85 -2.63 10.75
N PHE A 23 36.33 -1.88 11.74
CA PHE A 23 35.48 -1.33 12.80
C PHE A 23 34.56 -0.22 12.29
N ASP A 24 35.04 0.64 11.40
CA ASP A 24 34.21 1.66 10.74
C ASP A 24 33.08 1.02 9.94
N LEU A 25 33.39 -0.03 9.17
CA LEU A 25 32.40 -0.77 8.40
C LEU A 25 31.35 -1.45 9.29
N LEU A 26 31.78 -2.00 10.44
CA LEU A 26 30.88 -2.59 11.43
C LEU A 26 29.96 -1.53 12.06
N ALA A 27 30.48 -0.36 12.39
CA ALA A 27 29.69 0.75 12.90
C ALA A 27 28.64 1.23 11.88
N GLU A 28 28.99 1.31 10.59
CA GLU A 28 28.04 1.62 9.53
C GLU A 28 27.00 0.51 9.33
N MET A 29 27.38 -0.76 9.43
CA MET A 29 26.43 -1.89 9.40
C MET A 29 25.39 -1.81 10.53
N VAL A 30 25.82 -1.47 11.75
CA VAL A 30 24.91 -1.27 12.89
C VAL A 30 23.94 -0.11 12.59
N LYS A 31 24.43 1.04 12.12
CA LYS A 31 23.58 2.18 11.75
C LYS A 31 22.57 1.83 10.66
N ILE A 32 22.97 1.06 9.66
CA ILE A 32 22.07 0.59 8.58
C ILE A 32 21.00 -0.34 9.17
N ASN A 33 21.39 -1.28 10.04
CA ASN A 33 20.45 -2.21 10.65
C ASN A 33 19.41 -1.49 11.54
N ASP A 34 19.83 -0.47 12.28
CA ASP A 34 18.90 0.35 13.07
C ASP A 34 17.93 1.15 12.19
N LYS A 35 18.41 1.68 11.05
CA LYS A 35 17.55 2.32 10.06
C LYS A 35 16.54 1.32 9.46
N ILE A 36 16.96 0.09 9.16
CA ILE A 36 16.09 -0.97 8.67
C ILE A 36 14.99 -1.26 9.69
N LYS A 37 15.33 -1.51 10.96
CA LYS A 37 14.36 -1.74 12.03
C LYS A 37 13.35 -0.60 12.17
N LYS A 38 13.82 0.65 12.08
CA LYS A 38 12.95 1.82 12.13
C LYS A 38 11.98 1.86 10.94
N LEU A 39 12.47 1.57 9.73
CA LEU A 39 11.64 1.51 8.53
C LEU A 39 10.63 0.36 8.59
N GLU A 40 11.01 -0.79 9.12
CA GLU A 40 10.10 -1.92 9.35
C GLU A 40 8.99 -1.56 10.34
N SER A 41 9.33 -0.88 11.44
CA SER A 41 8.34 -0.38 12.39
C SER A 41 7.37 0.63 11.75
N HIS A 42 7.88 1.58 10.96
CA HIS A 42 7.04 2.52 10.21
C HIS A 42 6.15 1.80 9.19
N ARG A 43 6.69 0.81 8.47
CA ARG A 43 5.93 -0.02 7.52
C ARG A 43 4.80 -0.75 8.24
N GLN A 44 5.07 -1.37 9.38
CA GLN A 44 4.04 -2.07 10.14
C GLN A 44 2.93 -1.12 10.62
N GLY A 45 3.30 0.04 11.17
CA GLY A 45 2.31 1.05 11.56
C GLY A 45 1.44 1.51 10.38
N TYR A 46 2.03 1.67 9.20
CA TYR A 46 1.28 2.00 7.99
C TYR A 46 0.30 0.87 7.59
N LEU A 47 0.74 -0.39 7.59
CA LEU A 47 -0.12 -1.54 7.27
C LEU A 47 -1.28 -1.69 8.26
N ASP A 48 -1.05 -1.42 9.55
CA ASP A 48 -2.10 -1.43 10.58
C ASP A 48 -3.20 -0.38 10.29
N ILE A 49 -2.81 0.81 9.84
CA ILE A 49 -3.74 1.86 9.41
C ILE A 49 -4.57 1.41 8.22
N ARG A 50 -3.92 0.80 7.21
CA ARG A 50 -4.59 0.24 6.02
C ARG A 50 -5.57 -0.86 6.39
N GLN A 51 -5.16 -1.79 7.24
CA GLN A 51 -5.99 -2.89 7.73
C GLN A 51 -7.27 -2.38 8.39
N ARG A 52 -7.16 -1.34 9.23
CA ARG A 52 -8.32 -0.69 9.85
C ARG A 52 -9.23 -0.05 8.82
N ALA A 53 -8.67 0.63 7.81
CA ALA A 53 -9.44 1.27 6.75
C ALA A 53 -10.33 0.28 6.00
N ILE A 54 -9.73 -0.83 5.53
CA ILE A 54 -10.45 -1.90 4.83
C ILE A 54 -11.51 -2.50 5.76
N SER A 55 -11.15 -2.83 7.00
CA SER A 55 -12.09 -3.41 7.97
C SER A 55 -13.27 -2.48 8.27
N THR A 56 -13.02 -1.18 8.38
CA THR A 56 -14.06 -0.18 8.64
C THR A 56 -15.00 -0.06 7.45
N TRP A 57 -14.46 0.03 6.24
CA TRP A 57 -15.26 0.06 5.02
C TRP A 57 -16.10 -1.21 4.84
N VAL A 58 -15.53 -2.39 5.10
CA VAL A 58 -16.30 -3.66 5.05
C VAL A 58 -17.43 -3.67 6.08
N ARG A 59 -17.19 -3.15 7.29
CA ARG A 59 -18.24 -3.06 8.31
C ARG A 59 -19.38 -2.17 7.84
N ASP A 60 -19.06 -0.96 7.43
CA ASP A 60 -20.04 0.10 7.24
C ASP A 60 -20.66 0.09 5.84
N ALA A 61 -19.85 -0.05 4.78
CA ALA A 61 -20.33 -0.01 3.39
C ALA A 61 -20.99 -1.33 2.97
N LEU A 62 -20.48 -2.47 3.44
CA LEU A 62 -21.05 -3.80 3.13
C LEU A 62 -22.02 -4.31 4.20
N ASN A 63 -22.29 -3.53 5.24
CA ASN A 63 -23.10 -3.91 6.39
C ASN A 63 -22.69 -5.28 6.98
N LYS A 64 -21.38 -5.51 7.07
CA LYS A 64 -20.82 -6.74 7.65
C LYS A 64 -20.30 -6.43 9.04
N ASP A 65 -21.21 -6.19 9.97
CA ASP A 65 -20.81 -5.94 11.35
C ASP A 65 -20.59 -7.24 12.12
N THR A 66 -19.40 -7.42 12.70
CA THR A 66 -19.07 -8.60 13.53
C THR A 66 -18.22 -8.18 14.72
N GLU A 67 -18.39 -8.86 15.86
CA GLU A 67 -17.61 -8.55 17.08
C GLU A 67 -16.11 -8.73 16.89
N ARG A 68 -15.71 -9.72 16.09
CA ARG A 68 -14.31 -9.88 15.68
C ARG A 68 -13.78 -8.62 14.98
N ARG A 69 -14.51 -8.12 13.98
CA ARG A 69 -14.13 -6.93 13.21
C ARG A 69 -14.12 -5.67 14.06
N LYS A 70 -15.10 -5.49 14.97
CA LYS A 70 -15.09 -4.38 15.94
C LYS A 70 -13.85 -4.42 16.83
N LYS A 71 -13.47 -5.60 17.33
CA LYS A 71 -12.27 -5.77 18.16
C LYS A 71 -10.99 -5.45 17.38
N GLU A 72 -10.89 -5.90 16.14
CA GLU A 72 -9.77 -5.60 15.24
C GLU A 72 -9.67 -4.08 14.97
N ILE A 73 -10.78 -3.41 14.62
CA ILE A 73 -10.82 -1.95 14.40
C ILE A 73 -10.39 -1.19 15.66
N ARG A 74 -10.92 -1.55 16.84
CA ARG A 74 -10.55 -0.90 18.11
C ARG A 74 -9.06 -1.05 18.43
N ARG A 75 -8.48 -2.22 18.16
CA ARG A 75 -7.05 -2.49 18.37
C ARG A 75 -6.17 -1.59 17.50
N LEU A 76 -6.60 -1.32 16.28
CA LEU A 76 -5.82 -0.57 15.27
C LEU A 76 -6.09 0.95 15.29
N ASN A 77 -6.84 1.45 16.27
CA ASN A 77 -7.41 2.80 16.22
C ASN A 77 -6.45 3.93 16.65
N GLN A 78 -5.17 3.85 16.28
CA GLN A 78 -4.14 4.76 16.80
C GLN A 78 -3.88 6.01 15.96
N ASP A 79 -4.25 6.05 14.66
CA ASP A 79 -3.92 7.17 13.76
C ASP A 79 -5.09 7.59 12.83
N VAL A 80 -4.89 8.55 11.91
CA VAL A 80 -5.86 8.95 10.87
C VAL A 80 -5.61 8.15 9.59
N ILE A 81 -6.68 7.69 8.92
CA ILE A 81 -6.59 6.93 7.65
C ILE A 81 -6.47 7.93 6.49
N HIS A 82 -5.51 7.71 5.59
CA HIS A 82 -5.36 8.49 4.37
C HIS A 82 -5.53 7.61 3.12
N GLY A 83 -6.49 7.99 2.26
CA GLY A 83 -6.59 7.59 0.84
C GLY A 83 -6.82 6.10 0.54
N GLY A 84 -7.01 5.78 -0.74
CA GLY A 84 -6.72 4.46 -1.30
C GLY A 84 -5.21 4.33 -1.51
N ASP A 85 -4.67 3.15 -1.25
CA ASP A 85 -3.30 2.76 -1.63
C ASP A 85 -3.38 1.30 -2.00
N MET A 86 -3.57 1.04 -3.29
CA MET A 86 -3.80 -0.28 -3.83
C MET A 86 -2.67 -1.25 -3.50
N ARG A 87 -1.42 -0.78 -3.53
CA ARG A 87 -0.25 -1.63 -3.29
C ARG A 87 -0.19 -2.07 -1.85
N SER A 88 -0.30 -1.12 -0.93
CA SER A 88 -0.27 -1.43 0.49
C SER A 88 -1.50 -2.22 0.91
N ASP A 89 -2.67 -1.92 0.33
CA ASP A 89 -3.87 -2.71 0.55
C ASP A 89 -3.73 -4.13 0.01
N ALA A 90 -3.10 -4.34 -1.14
CA ALA A 90 -2.85 -5.67 -1.70
C ALA A 90 -1.97 -6.51 -0.77
N ILE A 91 -0.93 -5.89 -0.19
CA ILE A 91 -0.08 -6.51 0.83
C ILE A 91 -0.92 -6.88 2.06
N VAL A 92 -1.68 -5.94 2.62
CA VAL A 92 -2.52 -6.17 3.81
C VAL A 92 -3.53 -7.30 3.57
N VAL A 93 -4.26 -7.28 2.45
CA VAL A 93 -5.27 -8.33 2.21
C VAL A 93 -4.64 -9.70 1.98
N THR A 94 -3.44 -9.75 1.40
CA THR A 94 -2.73 -11.00 1.13
C THR A 94 -2.08 -11.57 2.40
N GLU A 95 -1.49 -10.73 3.23
CA GLU A 95 -0.77 -11.16 4.44
C GLU A 95 -1.71 -11.36 5.65
N CYS A 96 -2.73 -10.51 5.82
CA CYS A 96 -3.54 -10.49 7.03
C CYS A 96 -4.88 -11.25 6.91
N TYR A 97 -5.31 -11.59 5.70
CA TYR A 97 -6.63 -12.17 5.46
C TYR A 97 -6.59 -13.44 4.60
N LYS A 98 -7.53 -14.36 4.86
CA LYS A 98 -7.71 -15.55 4.03
C LYS A 98 -8.39 -15.14 2.71
N LYS A 99 -8.07 -15.81 1.59
CA LYS A 99 -8.71 -15.57 0.28
C LYS A 99 -10.25 -15.65 0.31
N SER A 100 -10.81 -16.43 1.23
CA SER A 100 -12.26 -16.57 1.44
C SER A 100 -12.89 -15.49 2.31
N SER A 101 -12.12 -14.55 2.87
CA SER A 101 -12.65 -13.50 3.75
C SER A 101 -13.33 -12.40 2.94
N THR A 102 -14.23 -11.67 3.62
CA THR A 102 -14.91 -10.54 3.00
C THR A 102 -13.93 -9.44 2.61
N GLU A 103 -12.92 -9.14 3.43
CA GLU A 103 -11.89 -8.13 3.16
C GLU A 103 -11.10 -8.47 1.89
N TRP A 104 -10.69 -9.73 1.73
CA TRP A 104 -9.99 -10.17 0.53
C TRP A 104 -10.87 -10.01 -0.71
N GLN A 105 -12.12 -10.46 -0.65
CA GLN A 105 -13.08 -10.35 -1.77
C GLN A 105 -13.44 -8.89 -2.09
N SER A 106 -13.45 -8.02 -1.08
CA SER A 106 -13.79 -6.60 -1.19
C SER A 106 -12.73 -5.77 -1.91
N PHE A 107 -11.50 -6.27 -2.01
CA PHE A 107 -10.42 -5.59 -2.72
C PHE A 107 -10.81 -5.26 -4.17
N ARG A 108 -11.49 -6.20 -4.84
CA ARG A 108 -12.02 -5.99 -6.20
C ARG A 108 -13.08 -4.90 -6.26
N THR A 109 -13.89 -4.73 -5.23
CA THR A 109 -14.89 -3.66 -5.18
C THR A 109 -14.23 -2.28 -5.09
N LEU A 110 -13.15 -2.17 -4.30
CA LEU A 110 -12.40 -0.94 -4.12
C LEU A 110 -11.64 -0.54 -5.40
N TYR A 111 -10.86 -1.47 -5.95
CA TYR A 111 -9.87 -1.16 -7.00
C TYR A 111 -10.23 -1.69 -8.39
N GLY A 112 -11.21 -2.59 -8.50
CA GLY A 112 -11.55 -3.29 -9.74
C GLY A 112 -10.60 -4.44 -10.10
N LEU A 113 -9.42 -4.50 -9.47
CA LEU A 113 -8.40 -5.53 -9.63
C LEU A 113 -8.42 -6.54 -8.48
N THR A 114 -7.79 -7.71 -8.66
CA THR A 114 -7.46 -8.60 -7.54
C THR A 114 -6.05 -8.32 -7.01
N PRO A 115 -5.71 -8.68 -5.76
CA PRO A 115 -4.35 -8.50 -5.24
C PRO A 115 -3.29 -9.19 -6.09
N ASP A 116 -3.62 -10.37 -6.63
CA ASP A 116 -2.75 -11.13 -7.53
C ASP A 116 -2.48 -10.31 -8.82
N ASN A 117 -3.51 -9.68 -9.41
CA ASN A 117 -3.32 -8.83 -10.59
C ASN A 117 -2.41 -7.62 -10.32
N VAL A 118 -2.51 -7.01 -9.14
CA VAL A 118 -1.69 -5.84 -8.78
C VAL A 118 -0.19 -6.18 -8.75
N ASN A 119 0.14 -7.40 -8.30
CA ASN A 119 1.52 -7.87 -8.28
C ASN A 119 2.08 -8.17 -9.69
N ASP A 120 1.20 -8.50 -10.64
CA ASP A 120 1.58 -8.83 -12.02
C ASP A 120 1.72 -7.59 -12.94
N LEU A 121 1.33 -6.40 -12.47
CA LEU A 121 1.40 -5.17 -13.27
C LEU A 121 2.81 -4.59 -13.33
N ASP A 122 3.18 -4.09 -14.51
CA ASP A 122 4.40 -3.30 -14.72
C ASP A 122 4.19 -1.87 -14.20
N GLN A 123 4.58 -1.65 -12.94
CA GLN A 123 4.31 -0.41 -12.20
C GLN A 123 4.96 0.82 -12.85
N GLU A 124 6.11 0.66 -13.50
CA GLU A 124 6.79 1.76 -14.17
C GLU A 124 6.00 2.27 -15.38
N LYS A 125 5.23 1.38 -16.01
CA LYS A 125 4.46 1.70 -17.21
C LYS A 125 3.04 2.19 -16.93
N CYS A 126 2.52 2.00 -15.71
CA CYS A 126 1.13 2.30 -15.39
C CYS A 126 0.92 3.16 -14.13
N CYS A 127 1.90 4.01 -13.78
CA CYS A 127 1.87 4.77 -12.53
C CYS A 127 0.66 5.72 -12.41
N GLY A 128 0.30 6.44 -13.48
CA GLY A 128 -0.85 7.34 -13.48
C GLY A 128 -2.18 6.59 -13.37
N SER A 129 -2.25 5.42 -14.01
CA SER A 129 -3.41 4.52 -13.94
C SER A 129 -3.63 3.98 -12.52
N LEU A 130 -2.56 3.58 -11.84
CA LEU A 130 -2.63 3.15 -10.44
C LEU A 130 -3.10 4.29 -9.53
N GLN A 131 -2.54 5.49 -9.69
CA GLN A 131 -2.98 6.68 -8.95
C GLN A 131 -4.46 7.03 -9.19
N ALA A 132 -4.95 6.87 -10.43
CA ALA A 132 -6.35 7.07 -10.76
C ALA A 132 -7.27 6.07 -10.01
N LEU A 133 -6.86 4.81 -9.93
CA LEU A 133 -7.58 3.79 -9.16
C LEU A 133 -7.50 4.03 -7.64
N ASP A 134 -6.38 4.52 -7.12
CA ASP A 134 -6.25 4.94 -5.72
C ASP A 134 -7.21 6.08 -5.36
N ARG A 135 -7.40 7.05 -6.27
CA ARG A 135 -8.39 8.12 -6.09
C ARG A 135 -9.81 7.57 -6.07
N ALA A 136 -10.15 6.64 -6.97
CA ALA A 136 -11.46 5.98 -6.96
C ALA A 136 -11.72 5.25 -5.62
N ALA A 137 -10.75 4.45 -5.17
CA ALA A 137 -10.85 3.77 -3.89
C ALA A 137 -10.92 4.75 -2.71
N SER A 138 -10.21 5.87 -2.76
CA SER A 138 -10.28 6.94 -1.76
C SER A 138 -11.71 7.47 -1.59
N ILE A 139 -12.44 7.66 -2.70
CA ILE A 139 -13.84 8.12 -2.68
C ILE A 139 -14.72 7.07 -1.99
N LEU A 140 -14.55 5.79 -2.34
CA LEU A 140 -15.31 4.69 -1.74
C LEU A 140 -15.05 4.55 -0.25
N LEU A 141 -13.78 4.66 0.16
CA LEU A 141 -13.35 4.60 1.57
C LEU A 141 -13.88 5.80 2.36
N LYS A 142 -13.76 7.02 1.83
CA LYS A 142 -14.17 8.26 2.51
C LYS A 142 -15.69 8.36 2.69
N ASN A 143 -16.44 8.00 1.64
CA ASN A 143 -17.89 8.09 1.66
C ASN A 143 -18.54 6.81 2.19
N THR A 144 -17.74 5.79 2.51
CA THR A 144 -18.23 4.51 3.04
C THR A 144 -19.27 3.88 2.11
N CYS A 145 -18.99 3.94 0.81
CA CYS A 145 -19.90 3.54 -0.26
C CYS A 145 -19.34 2.38 -1.06
N ILE A 146 -20.24 1.60 -1.68
CA ILE A 146 -19.90 0.44 -2.52
C ILE A 146 -19.79 0.76 -4.01
N ARG A 147 -20.25 1.95 -4.42
CA ARG A 147 -20.28 2.42 -5.82
C ARG A 147 -19.71 3.81 -5.89
N LEU A 148 -19.09 4.12 -7.04
CA LEU A 148 -18.60 5.46 -7.33
C LEU A 148 -19.79 6.42 -7.57
N PRO A 149 -19.59 7.74 -7.41
CA PRO A 149 -20.69 8.71 -7.39
C PRO A 149 -21.55 8.72 -8.66
N THR A 150 -20.97 8.42 -9.82
CA THR A 150 -21.70 8.36 -11.09
C THR A 150 -21.36 7.09 -11.86
N GLU A 151 -22.31 6.63 -12.67
CA GLU A 151 -22.13 5.47 -13.55
C GLU A 151 -21.02 5.70 -14.58
N ALA A 152 -20.87 6.94 -15.08
CA ALA A 152 -19.79 7.31 -15.99
C ALA A 152 -18.41 7.11 -15.36
N ILE A 153 -18.23 7.50 -14.09
CA ILE A 153 -16.98 7.27 -13.35
C ILE A 153 -16.77 5.77 -13.10
N GLY A 154 -17.84 5.04 -12.76
CA GLY A 154 -17.83 3.58 -12.61
C GLY A 154 -17.32 2.87 -13.87
N LYS A 155 -17.89 3.22 -15.03
CA LYS A 155 -17.52 2.68 -16.33
C LYS A 155 -16.09 3.01 -16.71
N LYS A 156 -15.66 4.27 -16.52
CA LYS A 156 -14.27 4.65 -16.76
C LYS A 156 -13.28 3.83 -15.92
N ARG A 157 -13.64 3.49 -14.68
CA ARG A 157 -12.80 2.62 -13.84
C ARG A 157 -12.70 1.23 -14.44
N GLU A 158 -13.81 0.66 -14.89
CA GLU A 158 -13.84 -0.67 -15.51
C GLU A 158 -13.04 -0.73 -16.82
N ASP A 159 -13.17 0.30 -17.66
CA ASP A 159 -12.40 0.45 -18.90
C ASP A 159 -10.89 0.53 -18.60
N LEU A 160 -10.50 1.34 -17.61
CA LEU A 160 -9.11 1.48 -17.18
C LEU A 160 -8.55 0.14 -16.67
N VAL A 161 -9.30 -0.56 -15.82
CA VAL A 161 -8.93 -1.89 -15.30
C VAL A 161 -8.76 -2.89 -16.44
N THR A 162 -9.66 -2.87 -17.43
CA THR A 162 -9.59 -3.75 -18.60
C THR A 162 -8.30 -3.49 -19.39
N MET A 163 -7.96 -2.23 -19.66
CA MET A 163 -6.72 -1.88 -20.36
C MET A 163 -5.47 -2.35 -19.60
N LEU A 164 -5.47 -2.26 -18.26
CA LEU A 164 -4.37 -2.73 -17.43
C LEU A 164 -4.20 -4.25 -17.50
N LEU A 165 -5.30 -5.01 -17.42
CA LEU A 165 -5.28 -6.48 -17.54
C LEU A 165 -4.84 -6.95 -18.93
N GLU A 166 -5.20 -6.20 -19.98
CA GLU A 166 -4.75 -6.42 -21.36
C GLU A 166 -3.32 -5.91 -21.63
N LYS A 167 -2.64 -5.36 -20.63
CA LYS A 167 -1.29 -4.76 -20.73
C LYS A 167 -1.19 -3.60 -21.74
N ARG A 168 -2.30 -2.92 -22.01
CA ARG A 168 -2.40 -1.73 -22.88
C ARG A 168 -2.01 -0.46 -22.12
N TYR A 169 -0.81 -0.45 -21.52
CA TYR A 169 -0.39 0.58 -20.57
C TYR A 169 -0.41 2.00 -21.14
N LYS A 170 0.01 2.20 -22.40
CA LYS A 170 -0.01 3.54 -23.02
C LYS A 170 -1.42 4.13 -23.10
N GLU A 171 -2.41 3.30 -23.39
CA GLU A 171 -3.80 3.71 -23.50
C GLU A 171 -4.40 3.96 -22.12
N ALA A 172 -4.10 3.08 -21.16
CA ALA A 172 -4.47 3.23 -19.76
C ALA A 172 -3.94 4.56 -19.18
N GLU A 173 -2.66 4.89 -19.40
CA GLU A 173 -2.05 6.14 -18.94
C GLU A 173 -2.68 7.38 -19.60
N LYS A 174 -2.99 7.30 -20.90
CA LYS A 174 -3.69 8.40 -21.57
C LYS A 174 -5.06 8.62 -20.96
N MET A 175 -5.80 7.54 -20.69
CA MET A 175 -7.13 7.61 -20.08
C MET A 175 -7.07 8.13 -18.64
N SER A 176 -6.10 7.66 -17.84
CA SER A 176 -5.95 8.03 -16.43
C SER A 176 -5.75 9.53 -16.21
N SER A 177 -5.10 10.22 -17.17
CA SER A 177 -4.90 11.67 -17.12
C SER A 177 -6.20 12.49 -17.06
N THR A 178 -7.31 11.92 -17.52
CA THR A 178 -8.65 12.53 -17.52
C THR A 178 -9.57 11.95 -16.45
N PHE A 179 -9.10 10.94 -15.71
CA PHE A 179 -9.88 10.21 -14.73
C PHE A 179 -9.94 11.00 -13.41
N LEU A 180 -11.16 11.38 -12.99
CA LEU A 180 -11.40 12.16 -11.77
C LEU A 180 -10.67 13.51 -11.72
N CYS A 181 -10.47 14.16 -12.87
CA CYS A 181 -10.02 15.55 -12.92
C CYS A 181 -11.19 16.52 -12.68
N GLY A 182 -11.20 17.16 -11.50
CA GLY A 182 -11.86 18.44 -11.16
C GLY A 182 -13.37 18.60 -11.45
N ASN A 183 -13.77 18.57 -12.72
CA ASN A 183 -15.11 18.93 -13.19
C ASN A 183 -16.15 17.81 -13.00
N GLU A 184 -15.73 16.55 -12.80
CA GLU A 184 -16.66 15.43 -12.60
C GLU A 184 -17.07 15.23 -11.13
N LEU A 185 -16.38 15.90 -10.19
CA LEU A 185 -16.71 15.87 -8.76
C LEU A 185 -17.66 17.01 -8.36
N SER A 186 -17.68 18.13 -9.09
CA SER A 186 -18.53 19.30 -8.79
C SER A 186 -19.99 19.14 -9.25
N MET A 187 -20.29 18.14 -10.09
CA MET A 187 -21.64 17.88 -10.60
C MET A 187 -22.46 16.95 -9.69
N ALA A 188 -21.94 16.59 -8.52
CA ALA A 188 -22.61 15.72 -7.54
C ALA A 188 -23.13 16.49 -6.31
N GLU A 189 -23.04 17.83 -6.32
CA GLU A 189 -23.65 18.73 -5.34
C GLU A 189 -24.86 19.45 -5.98
N GLU A 190 -25.90 18.70 -6.36
CA GLU A 190 -27.27 19.21 -6.54
C GLU A 190 -28.30 18.17 -6.05
#